data_AF-A0A163KYZ7-F1
#
_entry.id   AF-A0A163KYZ7-F1
#
_cell.length_a   1.000
_cell.length_b   1.000
_cell.length_c   1.000
_cell.angle_alpha   90.00
_cell.angle_beta   90.00
_cell.angle_gamma   90.00
#
_symmetry.space_group_name_H-M   'P 1'
#
loop_
_entity.id
_entity.type
_entity.pdbx_description
1 polymer ?
#
loop_
_entity_poly.entity_id
_entity_poly.type
_entity_poly.pdbx_seq_one_letter_code
_entity_poly.pdbx_strand_id
1 'polypeptide(L)'
;MPLVKPPLPPRPSSSVDQQEKHFPTFALCPRSNFTIGETDWFRITTPQPFQNVDICSTCYNTSFRDTPYAKCITKAPSKPTNVATRCDLSDRWNRVAYLWLCCQRSPDLTLLGSTASMSRDQEGVCPNLNLQDASVEVQKQGKPTETRTWYCLSDPANGSLIEDLTVCSDCVARLYHIFPCLNRIFQPVANGQKLPATCDLLTARDIGTRGEEYINQIIETALETLETRTRDMRSLAKYVKKWAPIPICAKAQHAPHGTPSYTFPQSIPNFAACQECYTKHALPLLESDAPPIVLKEMKPSMSPTGFICDLYSPRLLQYFKDACASYNLDTYKQRLLTREAKMQEYNLKLEQMKLQHQQFQRQMRIYKTQQQMEQSSATIRSMQWSTSAYYAPPVDFSRVNAAMNKSHEAMMQAETVEGNMKMLRKEWADLWE
;
A
#
# COMPACT_ATOMS: atom_id res chain seq x y z
N MET A 1 51.04 42.34 3.64
CA MET A 1 50.67 40.92 3.87
C MET A 1 49.64 40.52 2.83
N PRO A 2 49.95 39.61 1.90
CA PRO A 2 49.00 39.21 0.87
C PRO A 2 47.96 38.22 1.44
N LEU A 3 46.69 38.46 1.09
CA LEU A 3 45.53 37.66 1.45
C LEU A 3 45.60 36.25 0.84
N VAL A 4 45.73 35.24 1.69
CA VAL A 4 45.64 33.83 1.33
C VAL A 4 44.18 33.47 1.03
N LYS A 5 43.88 33.05 -0.20
CA LYS A 5 42.57 32.48 -0.57
C LYS A 5 42.50 31.00 -0.14
N PRO A 6 41.40 30.54 0.48
CA PRO A 6 41.21 29.14 0.81
C PRO A 6 41.04 28.28 -0.45
N PRO A 7 41.41 26.98 -0.41
CA PRO A 7 41.35 26.08 -1.55
C PRO A 7 39.88 25.77 -1.93
N LEU A 8 39.63 25.74 -3.24
CA LEU A 8 38.32 25.36 -3.79
C LEU A 8 38.06 23.86 -3.54
N PRO A 9 36.79 23.47 -3.29
CA PRO A 9 36.42 22.07 -3.09
C PRO A 9 36.67 21.25 -4.37
N PRO A 10 36.97 19.94 -4.22
CA PRO A 10 37.25 19.08 -5.35
C PRO A 10 36.01 18.96 -6.25
N ARG A 11 36.25 19.11 -7.55
CA ARG A 11 35.28 18.97 -8.63
C ARG A 11 34.79 17.51 -8.65
N PRO A 12 33.48 17.25 -8.63
CA PRO A 12 32.98 15.88 -8.69
C PRO A 12 33.36 15.26 -10.04
N SER A 13 34.09 14.15 -9.96
CA SER A 13 34.40 13.27 -11.08
C SER A 13 33.10 12.76 -11.67
N SER A 14 32.86 13.07 -12.93
CA SER A 14 31.73 12.57 -13.72
C SER A 14 31.95 11.09 -14.03
N SER A 15 31.57 10.22 -13.10
CA SER A 15 31.14 8.87 -13.40
C SER A 15 29.75 8.95 -14.04
N VAL A 16 29.61 8.34 -15.21
CA VAL A 16 28.35 8.21 -15.95
C VAL A 16 27.45 7.31 -15.12
N ASP A 17 26.65 7.90 -14.24
CA ASP A 17 25.56 7.21 -13.57
C ASP A 17 24.56 6.78 -14.65
N GLN A 18 24.34 5.47 -14.75
CA GLN A 18 23.13 4.92 -15.36
C GLN A 18 21.95 5.51 -14.61
N GLN A 19 21.33 6.56 -15.16
CA GLN A 19 20.07 7.07 -14.66
C GLN A 19 19.04 5.95 -14.75
N GLU A 20 18.78 5.27 -13.63
CA GLU A 20 17.55 4.50 -13.45
C GLU A 20 16.40 5.43 -13.86
N LYS A 21 15.68 5.07 -14.93
CA LYS A 21 14.48 5.80 -15.36
C LYS A 21 13.41 5.61 -14.28
N HIS A 22 13.50 6.37 -13.21
CA HIS A 22 12.57 6.27 -12.10
C HIS A 22 11.24 6.90 -12.54
N PHE A 23 10.22 6.06 -12.74
CA PHE A 23 8.86 6.54 -12.96
C PHE A 23 8.40 7.37 -11.75
N PRO A 24 7.66 8.49 -11.93
CA PRO A 24 7.18 9.29 -10.82
C PRO A 24 6.29 8.46 -9.88
N THR A 25 6.67 8.40 -8.60
CA THR A 25 5.88 7.74 -7.56
C THR A 25 4.68 8.62 -7.20
N PHE A 26 3.47 8.12 -7.44
CA PHE A 26 2.25 8.83 -7.05
C PHE A 26 2.03 8.76 -5.53
N ALA A 27 1.91 9.94 -4.91
CA ALA A 27 1.40 10.07 -3.56
C ALA A 27 0.03 9.39 -3.42
N LEU A 28 -0.24 8.84 -2.23
CA LEU A 28 -1.55 8.25 -1.94
C LEU A 28 -2.61 9.34 -1.95
N CYS A 29 -3.73 9.06 -2.62
CA CYS A 29 -4.87 9.95 -2.62
C CYS A 29 -5.52 9.94 -1.22
N PRO A 30 -5.70 11.10 -0.56
CA PRO A 30 -6.36 11.17 0.74
C PRO A 30 -7.87 10.91 0.65
N ARG A 31 -8.46 10.91 -0.56
CA ARG A 31 -9.89 10.69 -0.81
C ARG A 31 -10.13 9.38 -1.58
N SER A 32 -9.55 8.28 -1.09
CA SER A 32 -9.77 6.92 -1.65
C SER A 32 -11.16 6.37 -1.36
N ASN A 33 -11.73 6.75 -0.22
CA ASN A 33 -13.05 6.33 0.23
C ASN A 33 -14.15 7.24 -0.31
N PHE A 34 -15.35 6.68 -0.49
CA PHE A 34 -16.53 7.44 -0.89
C PHE A 34 -16.97 8.35 0.26
N THR A 35 -16.92 9.67 0.04
CA THR A 35 -17.34 10.67 1.03
C THR A 35 -18.44 11.56 0.47
N ILE A 36 -19.30 12.06 1.35
CA ILE A 36 -20.41 12.97 1.04
C ILE A 36 -20.01 14.39 1.46
N GLY A 37 -20.44 15.40 0.70
CA GLY A 37 -20.34 16.81 1.10
C GLY A 37 -19.06 17.54 0.66
N GLU A 38 -18.12 16.86 0.02
CA GLU A 38 -16.94 17.50 -0.58
C GLU A 38 -17.33 18.31 -1.84
N THR A 39 -16.83 19.56 -1.94
CA THR A 39 -17.25 20.52 -2.99
C THR A 39 -16.13 20.97 -3.93
N ASP A 40 -14.90 20.55 -3.69
CA ASP A 40 -13.68 20.95 -4.39
C ASP A 40 -13.17 19.87 -5.36
N TRP A 41 -14.10 19.28 -6.12
CA TRP A 41 -13.78 18.30 -7.16
C TRP A 41 -13.33 18.98 -8.45
N PHE A 42 -12.51 18.28 -9.22
CA PHE A 42 -12.04 18.65 -10.54
C PHE A 42 -12.42 17.56 -11.55
N ARG A 43 -12.62 17.94 -12.81
CA ARG A 43 -12.96 17.01 -13.90
C ARG A 43 -12.16 17.33 -15.16
N ILE A 44 -11.98 16.33 -16.01
CA ILE A 44 -11.35 16.50 -17.32
C ILE A 44 -12.40 17.08 -18.27
N THR A 45 -12.11 18.24 -18.86
CA THR A 45 -13.03 18.94 -19.79
C THR A 45 -12.54 18.97 -21.22
N THR A 46 -11.24 18.79 -21.45
CA THR A 46 -10.60 18.96 -22.76
C THR A 46 -9.76 17.71 -23.06
N PRO A 47 -9.79 17.16 -24.30
CA PRO A 47 -10.51 17.65 -25.49
C PRO A 47 -12.03 17.38 -25.44
N GLN A 48 -12.47 16.48 -24.59
CA GLN A 48 -13.89 16.18 -24.38
C GLN A 48 -14.21 16.10 -22.89
N PRO A 49 -15.46 16.42 -22.48
CA PRO A 49 -15.85 16.38 -21.09
C PRO A 49 -16.08 14.95 -20.60
N PHE A 50 -15.35 14.55 -19.57
CA PHE A 50 -15.59 13.30 -18.84
C PHE A 50 -16.33 13.60 -17.54
N GLN A 51 -17.66 13.44 -17.56
CA GLN A 51 -18.54 13.84 -16.45
C GLN A 51 -18.45 12.93 -15.22
N ASN A 52 -18.00 11.68 -15.43
CA ASN A 52 -17.89 10.66 -14.39
C ASN A 52 -16.48 10.56 -13.81
N VAL A 53 -15.63 11.55 -14.05
CA VAL A 53 -14.25 11.60 -13.55
C VAL A 53 -14.13 12.69 -12.50
N ASP A 54 -13.86 12.27 -11.28
CA ASP A 54 -13.75 13.10 -10.10
C ASP A 54 -12.31 13.07 -9.55
N ILE A 55 -11.62 14.20 -9.64
CA ILE A 55 -10.25 14.38 -9.14
C ILE A 55 -10.32 15.29 -7.91
N CYS A 56 -9.81 14.82 -6.77
CA CYS A 56 -9.76 15.66 -5.56
C CYS A 56 -8.72 16.79 -5.70
N SER A 57 -8.91 17.86 -4.92
CA SER A 57 -8.00 19.01 -4.91
C SER A 57 -6.54 18.63 -4.61
N THR A 58 -6.30 17.68 -3.71
CA THR A 58 -4.95 17.19 -3.42
C THR A 58 -4.30 16.59 -4.67
N CYS A 59 -4.96 15.64 -5.33
CA CYS A 59 -4.45 15.00 -6.54
C CYS A 59 -4.26 16.01 -7.68
N TYR A 60 -5.18 16.97 -7.84
CA TYR A 60 -5.01 18.06 -8.79
C TYR A 60 -3.73 18.86 -8.52
N ASN A 61 -3.55 19.32 -7.28
CA ASN A 61 -2.42 20.15 -6.89
C ASN A 61 -1.08 19.40 -6.98
N THR A 62 -1.04 18.11 -6.65
CA THR A 62 0.20 17.33 -6.64
C THR A 62 0.59 16.79 -8.01
N SER A 63 -0.39 16.44 -8.85
CA SER A 63 -0.12 15.70 -10.09
C SER A 63 -0.33 16.52 -11.35
N PHE A 64 -1.24 17.50 -11.35
CA PHE A 64 -1.64 18.19 -12.59
C PHE A 64 -1.30 19.66 -12.64
N ARG A 65 -1.40 20.38 -11.52
CA ARG A 65 -1.35 21.86 -11.47
C ARG A 65 -0.16 22.46 -12.21
N ASP A 66 1.03 21.90 -12.02
CA ASP A 66 2.27 22.41 -12.59
C ASP A 66 2.67 21.67 -13.89
N THR A 67 1.71 21.04 -14.56
CA THR A 67 1.92 20.29 -15.80
C THR A 67 1.11 20.89 -16.96
N PRO A 68 1.47 20.59 -18.23
CA PRO A 68 0.67 21.01 -19.38
C PRO A 68 -0.78 20.49 -19.36
N TYR A 69 -1.08 19.48 -18.54
CA TYR A 69 -2.42 18.91 -18.40
C TYR A 69 -3.36 19.73 -17.51
N ALA A 70 -2.86 20.73 -16.76
CA ALA A 70 -3.71 21.60 -15.95
C ALA A 70 -4.82 22.26 -16.79
N LYS A 71 -4.51 22.65 -18.04
CA LYS A 71 -5.47 23.25 -18.99
C LYS A 71 -6.59 22.29 -19.44
N CYS A 72 -6.40 20.99 -19.25
CA CYS A 72 -7.39 19.96 -19.59
C CYS A 72 -8.40 19.72 -18.46
N ILE A 73 -8.19 20.33 -17.29
CA ILE A 73 -8.94 20.09 -16.08
C ILE A 73 -9.56 21.40 -15.60
N THR A 74 -10.84 21.36 -15.22
CA THR A 74 -11.49 22.48 -14.55
C THR A 74 -12.17 22.01 -13.27
N LYS A 75 -12.49 22.97 -12.40
CA LYS A 75 -13.33 22.69 -11.24
C LYS A 75 -14.67 22.10 -11.70
N ALA A 76 -15.09 21.02 -11.04
CA ALA A 76 -16.37 20.39 -11.28
C ALA A 76 -17.49 21.16 -10.54
N PRO A 77 -18.74 21.09 -11.02
CA PRO A 77 -19.89 21.55 -10.26
C PRO A 77 -20.00 20.81 -8.91
N SER A 78 -20.58 21.46 -7.91
CA SER A 78 -20.88 20.82 -6.63
C SER A 78 -21.74 19.57 -6.84
N LYS A 79 -21.37 18.47 -6.19
CA LYS A 79 -22.13 17.22 -6.23
C LYS A 79 -23.42 17.37 -5.40
N PRO A 80 -24.50 16.66 -5.75
CA PRO A 80 -25.72 16.64 -4.94
C PRO A 80 -25.43 16.14 -3.52
N THR A 81 -26.14 16.67 -2.52
CA THR A 81 -25.89 16.45 -1.08
C THR A 81 -25.92 14.98 -0.63
N ASN A 82 -26.52 14.09 -1.42
CA ASN A 82 -26.64 12.65 -1.10
C ASN A 82 -25.78 11.75 -1.99
N VAL A 83 -24.89 12.31 -2.82
CA VAL A 83 -24.01 11.53 -3.69
C VAL A 83 -22.65 11.39 -3.03
N ALA A 84 -22.31 10.18 -2.61
CA ALA A 84 -20.96 9.88 -2.15
C ALA A 84 -20.01 9.79 -3.36
N THR A 85 -18.85 10.42 -3.28
CA THR A 85 -17.86 10.48 -4.36
C THR A 85 -16.49 10.09 -3.83
N ARG A 86 -15.68 9.41 -4.66
CA ARG A 86 -14.27 9.11 -4.37
C ARG A 86 -13.41 9.70 -5.49
N CYS A 87 -12.14 9.94 -5.21
CA CYS A 87 -11.22 10.40 -6.24
C CYS A 87 -10.85 9.26 -7.20
N ASP A 88 -10.96 9.47 -8.51
CA ASP A 88 -10.58 8.48 -9.51
C ASP A 88 -9.06 8.22 -9.56
N LEU A 89 -8.22 9.15 -9.10
CA LEU A 89 -6.79 8.90 -8.92
C LEU A 89 -6.45 8.01 -7.72
N SER A 90 -7.44 7.61 -6.91
CA SER A 90 -7.24 6.51 -5.96
C SER A 90 -7.05 5.17 -6.67
N ASP A 91 -7.69 4.99 -7.84
CA ASP A 91 -7.56 3.80 -8.67
C ASP A 91 -6.14 3.69 -9.24
N ARG A 92 -5.56 2.49 -9.14
CA ARG A 92 -4.20 2.24 -9.66
C ARG A 92 -4.16 2.36 -11.17
N TRP A 93 -5.17 1.88 -11.89
CA TRP A 93 -5.18 1.90 -13.35
C TRP A 93 -5.28 3.31 -13.91
N ASN A 94 -6.01 4.19 -13.24
CA ASN A 94 -6.05 5.61 -13.61
C ASN A 94 -4.68 6.29 -13.41
N ARG A 95 -3.95 5.95 -12.35
CA ARG A 95 -2.57 6.41 -12.15
C ARG A 95 -1.61 5.86 -13.20
N VAL A 96 -1.76 4.59 -13.59
CA VAL A 96 -0.98 3.97 -14.68
C VAL A 96 -1.27 4.63 -16.03
N ALA A 97 -2.53 4.92 -16.34
CA ALA A 97 -2.91 5.65 -17.55
C ALA A 97 -2.28 7.05 -17.58
N TYR A 98 -2.31 7.76 -16.45
CA TYR A 98 -1.67 9.07 -16.36
C TYR A 98 -0.15 9.00 -16.47
N LEU A 99 0.49 8.02 -15.83
CA LEU A 99 1.93 7.76 -15.98
C LEU A 99 2.30 7.53 -17.45
N TRP A 100 1.52 6.71 -18.14
CA TRP A 100 1.72 6.41 -19.55
C TRP A 100 1.59 7.65 -20.44
N LEU A 101 0.58 8.49 -20.19
CA LEU A 101 0.44 9.80 -20.85
C LEU A 101 1.69 10.67 -20.67
N CYS A 102 2.25 10.72 -19.46
CA CYS A 102 3.49 11.43 -19.17
C CYS A 102 4.69 10.85 -19.95
N CYS A 103 4.85 9.52 -19.97
CA CYS A 103 5.92 8.86 -20.71
C CYS A 103 5.84 9.14 -22.22
N GLN A 104 4.65 9.18 -22.79
CA GLN A 104 4.43 9.47 -24.21
C GLN A 104 4.43 10.97 -24.56
N ARG A 105 4.43 11.86 -23.55
CA ARG A 105 4.19 13.31 -23.73
C ARG A 105 2.91 13.58 -24.53
N SER A 106 1.85 12.85 -24.19
CA SER A 106 0.54 13.00 -24.83
C SER A 106 0.06 14.46 -24.74
N PRO A 107 -0.61 14.99 -25.78
CA PRO A 107 -1.10 16.37 -25.76
C PRO A 107 -2.30 16.57 -24.81
N ASP A 108 -2.98 15.49 -24.40
CA ASP A 108 -4.21 15.57 -23.62
C ASP A 108 -4.45 14.39 -22.65
N LEU A 109 -5.57 14.46 -21.91
CA LEU A 109 -5.99 13.49 -20.89
C LEU A 109 -7.08 12.51 -21.36
N THR A 110 -7.27 12.33 -22.67
CA THR A 110 -8.32 11.44 -23.21
C THR A 110 -8.17 10.01 -22.72
N LEU A 111 -6.93 9.49 -22.63
CA LEU A 111 -6.69 8.15 -22.12
C LEU A 111 -7.08 8.01 -20.64
N LEU A 112 -6.75 9.00 -19.81
CA LEU A 112 -7.11 8.99 -18.39
C LEU A 112 -8.63 8.99 -18.23
N GLY A 113 -9.31 9.90 -18.94
CA GLY A 113 -10.77 10.01 -18.88
C GLY A 113 -11.48 8.74 -19.36
N SER A 114 -11.01 8.15 -20.46
CA SER A 114 -11.56 6.90 -20.99
C SER A 114 -11.28 5.70 -20.06
N THR A 115 -10.08 5.60 -19.47
CA THR A 115 -9.73 4.54 -18.51
C THR A 115 -10.62 4.60 -17.26
N ALA A 116 -10.85 5.81 -16.73
CA ALA A 116 -11.72 6.02 -15.58
C ALA A 116 -13.19 5.73 -15.90
N SER A 117 -13.61 5.96 -17.15
CA SER A 117 -14.97 5.71 -17.63
C SER A 117 -15.21 4.28 -18.14
N MET A 118 -14.21 3.39 -18.08
CA MET A 118 -14.36 2.01 -18.54
C MET A 118 -15.46 1.30 -17.77
N SER A 119 -16.35 0.61 -18.51
CA SER A 119 -17.34 -0.28 -17.93
C SER A 119 -16.65 -1.39 -17.14
N ARG A 120 -17.31 -1.85 -16.07
CA ARG A 120 -16.83 -3.01 -15.32
C ARG A 120 -16.78 -4.23 -16.24
N ASP A 121 -15.76 -5.07 -16.03
CA ASP A 121 -15.68 -6.36 -16.69
C ASP A 121 -16.90 -7.24 -16.34
N GLN A 122 -17.22 -8.21 -17.20
CA GLN A 122 -18.34 -9.13 -17.01
C GLN A 122 -18.23 -9.92 -15.70
N GLU A 123 -17.00 -10.22 -15.26
CA GLU A 123 -16.72 -10.90 -14.00
C GLU A 123 -16.56 -9.93 -12.81
N GLY A 124 -16.87 -8.64 -13.01
CA GLY A 124 -16.78 -7.59 -12.01
C GLY A 124 -15.38 -6.96 -11.91
N VAL A 125 -15.20 -6.09 -10.92
CA VAL A 125 -13.90 -5.43 -10.67
C VAL A 125 -12.86 -6.42 -10.15
N CYS A 126 -11.58 -6.14 -10.38
CA CYS A 126 -10.48 -6.93 -9.82
C CYS A 126 -10.67 -7.17 -8.32
N PRO A 127 -10.54 -8.42 -7.84
CA PRO A 127 -10.78 -8.75 -6.43
C PRO A 127 -9.74 -8.14 -5.48
N ASN A 128 -8.59 -7.75 -6.01
CA ASN A 128 -7.53 -7.08 -5.26
C ASN A 128 -7.56 -5.55 -5.39
N LEU A 129 -8.61 -5.00 -6.01
CA LEU A 129 -8.81 -3.56 -6.09
C LEU A 129 -9.09 -3.01 -4.67
N ASN A 130 -8.30 -2.03 -4.24
CA ASN A 130 -8.43 -1.36 -2.93
C ASN A 130 -8.29 -2.28 -1.70
N LEU A 131 -7.40 -3.28 -1.72
CA LEU A 131 -7.09 -4.09 -0.50
C LEU A 131 -6.66 -3.24 0.72
N GLN A 132 -6.27 -1.99 0.53
CA GLN A 132 -5.97 -1.04 1.62
C GLN A 132 -7.22 -0.60 2.39
N ASP A 133 -8.38 -0.55 1.73
CA ASP A 133 -9.68 -0.21 2.33
C ASP A 133 -10.46 -1.46 2.79
N ALA A 134 -9.98 -2.67 2.45
CA ALA A 134 -10.55 -3.92 2.94
C ALA A 134 -10.33 -4.05 4.45
N SER A 135 -11.32 -4.61 5.18
CA SER A 135 -11.26 -4.73 6.63
C SER A 135 -9.97 -5.46 7.07
N VAL A 136 -9.51 -5.16 8.30
CA VAL A 136 -8.31 -5.77 8.91
C VAL A 136 -8.32 -7.31 8.83
N GLU A 137 -9.50 -7.93 8.72
CA GLU A 137 -9.69 -9.36 8.54
C GLU A 137 -9.31 -9.87 7.14
N VAL A 138 -9.61 -9.13 6.07
CA VAL A 138 -9.17 -9.44 4.70
C VAL A 138 -7.66 -9.27 4.58
N GLN A 139 -7.09 -8.26 5.24
CA GLN A 139 -5.63 -8.06 5.29
C GLN A 139 -4.90 -9.20 6.02
N LYS A 140 -5.55 -9.84 7.00
CA LYS A 140 -5.00 -10.98 7.76
C LYS A 140 -5.08 -12.32 7.03
N GLN A 141 -6.00 -12.49 6.09
CA GLN A 141 -6.25 -13.78 5.42
C GLN A 141 -5.48 -13.97 4.10
N GLY A 142 -4.65 -12.99 3.70
CA GLY A 142 -3.88 -13.04 2.45
C GLY A 142 -4.66 -12.52 1.24
N LYS A 143 -4.13 -12.76 0.03
CA LYS A 143 -4.79 -12.31 -1.21
C LYS A 143 -6.12 -13.06 -1.39
N PRO A 144 -7.26 -12.37 -1.61
CA PRO A 144 -8.55 -13.05 -1.78
C PRO A 144 -8.49 -13.97 -3.01
N THR A 145 -8.84 -15.23 -2.79
CA THR A 145 -8.95 -16.22 -3.86
C THR A 145 -10.37 -16.18 -4.42
N GLU A 146 -10.47 -16.00 -5.72
CA GLU A 146 -11.75 -15.83 -6.43
C GLU A 146 -11.83 -16.78 -7.63
N THR A 147 -13.04 -17.27 -7.91
CA THR A 147 -13.26 -18.20 -9.04
C THR A 147 -13.64 -17.43 -10.29
N ARG A 148 -12.68 -17.23 -11.20
CA ARG A 148 -12.78 -16.34 -12.38
C ARG A 148 -11.95 -16.84 -13.54
N THR A 149 -12.11 -16.22 -14.69
CA THR A 149 -11.22 -16.44 -15.83
C THR A 149 -9.89 -15.75 -15.58
N TRP A 150 -8.84 -16.55 -15.42
CA TRP A 150 -7.49 -16.06 -15.16
C TRP A 150 -6.65 -16.07 -16.42
N TYR A 151 -5.71 -15.14 -16.48
CA TYR A 151 -4.79 -14.98 -17.60
C TYR A 151 -3.35 -15.01 -17.10
N CYS A 152 -2.48 -15.62 -17.90
CA CYS A 152 -1.06 -15.71 -17.66
C CYS A 152 -0.28 -15.12 -18.84
N LEU A 153 0.93 -14.66 -18.55
CA LEU A 153 1.85 -14.17 -19.59
C LEU A 153 2.33 -15.35 -20.44
N SER A 154 2.29 -15.21 -21.77
CA SER A 154 2.89 -16.20 -22.68
C SER A 154 4.41 -16.00 -22.77
N ASP A 155 5.15 -17.08 -22.56
CA ASP A 155 6.60 -17.11 -22.70
C ASP A 155 7.00 -17.07 -24.18
N PRO A 156 7.71 -16.03 -24.65
CA PRO A 156 8.11 -15.93 -26.05
C PRO A 156 9.08 -17.03 -26.49
N ALA A 157 9.76 -17.73 -25.56
CA ALA A 157 10.73 -18.75 -25.92
C ALA A 157 10.10 -20.07 -26.39
N ASN A 158 8.97 -20.46 -25.80
CA ASN A 158 8.34 -21.77 -26.04
C ASN A 158 6.81 -21.70 -26.25
N GLY A 159 6.21 -20.51 -26.12
CA GLY A 159 4.76 -20.28 -26.23
C GLY A 159 3.94 -20.71 -25.01
N SER A 160 4.55 -21.34 -24.00
CA SER A 160 3.87 -21.79 -22.77
C SER A 160 3.43 -20.62 -21.90
N LEU A 161 2.47 -20.87 -21.00
CA LEU A 161 2.02 -19.87 -20.03
C LEU A 161 2.93 -19.88 -18.80
N ILE A 162 3.27 -18.70 -18.30
CA ILE A 162 3.96 -18.54 -17.02
C ILE A 162 2.90 -18.55 -15.91
N GLU A 163 2.59 -19.74 -15.39
CA GLU A 163 1.46 -19.98 -14.49
C GLU A 163 1.64 -19.40 -13.07
N ASP A 164 2.88 -19.07 -12.68
CA ASP A 164 3.16 -18.41 -11.39
C ASP A 164 2.65 -16.96 -11.33
N LEU A 165 2.28 -16.35 -12.47
CA LEU A 165 1.70 -15.02 -12.55
C LEU A 165 0.27 -15.09 -13.06
N THR A 166 -0.67 -14.74 -12.20
CA THR A 166 -2.11 -14.75 -12.52
C THR A 166 -2.70 -13.34 -12.55
N VAL A 167 -3.48 -13.05 -13.60
CA VAL A 167 -4.10 -11.74 -13.82
C VAL A 167 -5.58 -11.91 -14.14
N CYS A 168 -6.45 -11.15 -13.48
CA CYS A 168 -7.89 -11.20 -13.76
C CYS A 168 -8.26 -10.46 -15.05
N SER A 169 -9.44 -10.79 -15.61
CA SER A 169 -10.02 -10.16 -16.81
C SER A 169 -10.07 -8.63 -16.75
N ASP A 170 -10.52 -8.02 -15.64
CA ASP A 170 -10.62 -6.55 -15.47
C ASP A 170 -9.24 -5.87 -15.59
N CYS A 171 -8.20 -6.44 -14.98
CA CYS A 171 -6.84 -5.94 -15.10
C CYS A 171 -6.29 -6.07 -16.53
N VAL A 172 -6.55 -7.20 -17.19
CA VAL A 172 -6.15 -7.41 -18.59
C VAL A 172 -6.83 -6.40 -19.52
N ALA A 173 -8.14 -6.19 -19.36
CA ALA A 173 -8.90 -5.25 -20.17
C ALA A 173 -8.37 -3.81 -20.04
N ARG A 174 -8.08 -3.36 -18.80
CA ARG A 174 -7.49 -2.04 -18.54
C ARG A 174 -6.08 -1.92 -19.09
N LEU A 175 -5.27 -2.95 -18.95
CA LEU A 175 -3.92 -2.97 -19.51
C LEU A 175 -3.95 -2.84 -21.03
N TYR A 176 -4.83 -3.57 -21.72
CA TYR A 176 -4.98 -3.47 -23.18
C TYR A 176 -5.55 -2.14 -23.65
N HIS A 177 -6.41 -1.51 -22.85
CA HIS A 177 -6.88 -0.15 -23.11
C HIS A 177 -5.74 0.87 -23.01
N ILE A 178 -4.88 0.75 -21.99
CA ILE A 178 -3.76 1.69 -21.74
C ILE A 178 -2.59 1.43 -22.70
N PHE A 179 -2.25 0.17 -22.95
CA PHE A 179 -1.12 -0.27 -23.77
C PHE A 179 -1.58 -1.11 -24.98
N PRO A 180 -2.24 -0.53 -26.00
CA PRO A 180 -2.71 -1.28 -27.16
C PRO A 180 -1.59 -2.03 -27.92
N CYS A 181 -0.35 -1.53 -27.85
CA CYS A 181 0.82 -2.18 -28.45
C CYS A 181 1.15 -3.55 -27.82
N LEU A 182 0.65 -3.82 -26.60
CA LEU A 182 0.85 -5.07 -25.87
C LEU A 182 -0.40 -5.96 -25.87
N ASN A 183 -1.34 -5.74 -26.79
CA ASN A 183 -2.54 -6.59 -26.89
C ASN A 183 -2.18 -8.07 -27.05
N ARG A 184 -2.92 -8.94 -26.35
CA ARG A 184 -2.79 -10.41 -26.39
C ARG A 184 -1.48 -10.99 -25.81
N ILE A 185 -0.73 -10.25 -25.00
CA ILE A 185 0.41 -10.83 -24.27
C ILE A 185 -0.04 -11.79 -23.14
N PHE A 186 -1.23 -11.54 -22.58
CA PHE A 186 -1.89 -12.39 -21.61
C PHE A 186 -2.87 -13.32 -22.32
N GLN A 187 -2.78 -14.61 -22.03
CA GLN A 187 -3.64 -15.65 -22.57
C GLN A 187 -4.43 -16.34 -21.44
N PRO A 188 -5.68 -16.75 -21.69
CA PRO A 188 -6.52 -17.37 -20.67
C PRO A 188 -5.95 -18.73 -20.27
N VAL A 189 -5.92 -19.00 -18.97
CA VAL A 189 -5.55 -20.29 -18.39
C VAL A 189 -6.66 -21.30 -18.62
N ALA A 190 -6.28 -22.59 -18.75
CA ALA A 190 -7.23 -23.71 -18.89
C ALA A 190 -8.34 -23.44 -19.93
N ASN A 191 -7.97 -22.84 -21.07
CA ASN A 191 -8.89 -22.49 -22.16
C ASN A 191 -10.07 -21.59 -21.72
N GLY A 192 -9.85 -20.72 -20.73
CA GLY A 192 -10.87 -19.79 -20.24
C GLY A 192 -11.83 -20.40 -19.21
N GLN A 193 -11.49 -21.55 -18.63
CA GLN A 193 -12.23 -22.08 -17.49
C GLN A 193 -12.07 -21.16 -16.27
N LYS A 194 -13.14 -21.07 -15.47
CA LYS A 194 -13.10 -20.33 -14.20
C LYS A 194 -12.40 -21.17 -13.14
N LEU A 195 -11.31 -20.64 -12.59
CA LEU A 195 -10.47 -21.32 -11.60
C LEU A 195 -10.31 -20.45 -10.36
N PRO A 196 -10.03 -21.02 -9.17
CA PRO A 196 -9.68 -20.24 -7.99
C PRO A 196 -8.24 -19.71 -8.10
N ALA A 197 -8.05 -18.39 -8.14
CA ALA A 197 -6.74 -17.75 -8.02
C ALA A 197 -6.85 -16.30 -7.51
N THR A 198 -5.78 -15.51 -7.61
CA THR A 198 -5.70 -14.11 -7.16
C THR A 198 -5.05 -13.24 -8.24
N CYS A 199 -5.27 -11.93 -8.25
CA CYS A 199 -4.62 -11.05 -9.25
C CYS A 199 -3.27 -10.49 -8.75
N ASP A 200 -2.18 -10.75 -9.46
CA ASP A 200 -0.83 -10.34 -9.05
C ASP A 200 -0.44 -8.91 -9.42
N LEU A 201 -1.16 -8.29 -10.37
CA LEU A 201 -0.90 -6.88 -10.75
C LEU A 201 -1.37 -5.88 -9.69
N LEU A 202 -2.42 -6.22 -8.95
CA LEU A 202 -2.90 -5.43 -7.83
C LEU A 202 -2.56 -6.16 -6.52
N THR A 203 -1.51 -5.69 -5.86
CA THR A 203 -1.08 -6.15 -4.53
C THR A 203 -1.33 -5.06 -3.49
N ALA A 204 -1.68 -5.46 -2.26
CA ALA A 204 -1.78 -4.52 -1.15
C ALA A 204 -0.39 -3.94 -0.83
N ARG A 205 -0.30 -2.61 -0.63
CA ARG A 205 0.98 -1.90 -0.51
C ARG A 205 1.74 -2.25 0.78
N ASP A 206 1.00 -2.53 1.84
CA ASP A 206 1.51 -3.01 3.12
C ASP A 206 2.19 -4.37 2.96
N ILE A 207 1.64 -5.27 2.13
CA ILE A 207 2.20 -6.59 1.85
C ILE A 207 3.45 -6.50 0.94
N GLY A 208 3.45 -5.66 -0.11
CA GLY A 208 4.63 -5.50 -0.97
C GLY A 208 4.44 -4.62 -2.20
N THR A 209 5.54 -4.37 -2.93
CA THR A 209 5.58 -3.52 -4.14
C THR A 209 5.58 -4.32 -5.44
N ARG A 210 5.56 -5.66 -5.38
CA ARG A 210 5.76 -6.54 -6.55
C ARG A 210 4.78 -6.27 -7.70
N GLY A 211 3.52 -5.96 -7.40
CA GLY A 211 2.55 -5.59 -8.44
C GLY A 211 2.91 -4.28 -9.16
N GLU A 212 3.50 -3.32 -8.44
CA GLU A 212 4.02 -2.07 -9.04
C GLU A 212 5.26 -2.36 -9.88
N GLU A 213 6.14 -3.28 -9.43
CA GLU A 213 7.31 -3.73 -10.20
C GLU A 213 6.89 -4.40 -11.52
N TYR A 214 5.87 -5.27 -11.52
CA TYR A 214 5.34 -5.87 -12.75
C TYR A 214 4.77 -4.82 -13.71
N ILE A 215 4.01 -3.85 -13.19
CA ILE A 215 3.46 -2.75 -14.00
C ILE A 215 4.58 -1.92 -14.61
N ASN A 216 5.65 -1.61 -13.87
CA ASN A 216 6.81 -0.89 -14.39
C ASN A 216 7.48 -1.65 -15.54
N GLN A 217 7.69 -2.97 -15.38
CA GLN A 217 8.23 -3.81 -16.45
C GLN A 217 7.33 -3.86 -17.70
N ILE A 218 6.00 -3.86 -17.51
CA ILE A 218 5.04 -3.76 -18.62
C ILE A 218 5.15 -2.41 -19.33
N ILE A 219 5.26 -1.31 -18.59
CA ILE A 219 5.44 0.04 -19.14
C ILE A 219 6.75 0.11 -19.95
N GLU A 220 7.86 -0.37 -19.39
CA GLU A 220 9.15 -0.43 -20.07
C GLU A 220 9.05 -1.20 -21.38
N THR A 221 8.45 -2.39 -21.34
CA THR A 221 8.21 -3.22 -22.53
C THR A 221 7.34 -2.49 -23.57
N ALA A 222 6.33 -1.74 -23.13
CA ALA A 222 5.47 -0.96 -24.02
C ALA A 222 6.23 0.20 -24.67
N LEU A 223 7.09 0.90 -23.93
CA LEU A 223 7.94 1.98 -24.46
C LEU A 223 8.93 1.43 -25.50
N GLU A 224 9.63 0.35 -25.18
CA GLU A 224 10.55 -0.32 -26.09
C GLU A 224 9.84 -0.80 -27.35
N THR A 225 8.62 -1.34 -27.22
CA THR A 225 7.82 -1.78 -28.36
C THR A 225 7.46 -0.60 -29.28
N LEU A 226 7.15 0.58 -28.73
CA LEU A 226 6.85 1.76 -29.53
C LEU A 226 8.09 2.34 -30.20
N GLU A 227 9.23 2.31 -29.52
CA GLU A 227 10.52 2.80 -30.03
C GLU A 227 11.06 1.90 -31.16
N THR A 228 11.13 0.59 -30.90
CA THR A 228 11.69 -0.40 -31.85
C THR A 228 10.70 -0.87 -32.91
N ARG A 229 9.41 -0.56 -32.75
CA ARG A 229 8.30 -1.10 -33.54
C ARG A 229 8.20 -2.63 -33.52
N THR A 230 8.87 -3.27 -32.57
CA THR A 230 8.90 -4.73 -32.42
C THR A 230 8.46 -5.08 -31.01
N ARG A 231 7.48 -5.99 -30.89
CA ARG A 231 6.99 -6.44 -29.60
C ARG A 231 7.87 -7.56 -29.06
N ASP A 232 8.89 -7.19 -28.28
CA ASP A 232 9.77 -8.13 -27.59
C ASP A 232 9.35 -8.32 -26.13
N MET A 233 8.90 -9.53 -25.79
CA MET A 233 8.44 -9.87 -24.43
C MET A 233 9.51 -10.56 -23.58
N ARG A 234 10.73 -10.77 -24.11
CA ARG A 234 11.75 -11.61 -23.45
C ARG A 234 12.19 -11.04 -22.10
N SER A 235 12.38 -9.72 -22.00
CA SER A 235 12.77 -9.07 -20.75
C SER A 235 11.68 -9.23 -19.67
N LEU A 236 10.42 -8.91 -20.02
CA LEU A 236 9.28 -9.07 -19.13
C LEU A 236 9.10 -10.53 -18.69
N ALA A 237 9.14 -11.48 -19.62
CA ALA A 237 9.01 -12.90 -19.32
C ALA A 237 10.12 -13.39 -18.39
N LYS A 238 11.37 -12.98 -18.61
CA LYS A 238 12.50 -13.29 -17.73
C LYS A 238 12.30 -12.72 -16.33
N TYR A 239 11.82 -11.48 -16.22
CA TYR A 239 11.52 -10.85 -14.94
C TYR A 239 10.43 -11.62 -14.18
N VAL A 240 9.30 -11.90 -14.86
CA VAL A 240 8.17 -12.62 -14.27
C VAL A 240 8.59 -14.02 -13.83
N LYS A 241 9.27 -14.80 -14.65
CA LYS A 241 9.77 -16.14 -14.27
C LYS A 241 10.71 -16.12 -13.07
N LYS A 242 11.53 -15.08 -12.92
CA LYS A 242 12.43 -14.93 -11.77
C LYS A 242 11.64 -14.65 -10.49
N TRP A 243 10.62 -13.80 -10.56
CA TRP A 243 10.02 -13.21 -9.37
C TRP A 243 8.64 -13.77 -8.99
N ALA A 244 7.82 -14.20 -9.95
CA ALA A 244 6.49 -14.73 -9.69
C ALA A 244 6.47 -15.97 -8.77
N PRO A 245 7.41 -16.94 -8.89
CA PRO A 245 7.46 -18.08 -7.97
C PRO A 245 7.91 -17.70 -6.54
N ILE A 246 8.49 -16.52 -6.35
CA ILE A 246 9.07 -16.10 -5.07
C ILE A 246 7.97 -15.42 -4.23
N PRO A 247 7.64 -15.97 -3.05
CA PRO A 247 6.68 -15.34 -2.14
C PRO A 247 7.08 -13.92 -1.77
N ILE A 248 6.08 -13.03 -1.71
CA ILE A 248 6.30 -11.65 -1.25
C ILE A 248 6.69 -11.67 0.22
N CYS A 249 7.71 -10.88 0.58
CA CYS A 249 8.19 -10.69 1.93
C CYS A 249 7.06 -10.18 2.83
N ALA A 250 6.79 -10.90 3.92
CA ALA A 250 5.82 -10.50 4.94
C ALA A 250 6.25 -9.26 5.75
N LYS A 251 7.45 -8.73 5.48
CA LYS A 251 8.06 -7.58 6.16
C LYS A 251 8.12 -7.78 7.69
N ALA A 252 7.50 -6.87 8.44
CA ALA A 252 7.39 -6.91 9.89
C ALA A 252 6.37 -7.95 10.40
N GLN A 253 5.61 -8.59 9.51
CA GLN A 253 4.66 -9.64 9.89
C GLN A 253 5.36 -10.99 9.94
N HIS A 254 4.79 -11.90 10.74
CA HIS A 254 5.32 -13.24 10.89
C HIS A 254 5.01 -14.08 9.64
N ALA A 255 6.05 -14.54 8.95
CA ALA A 255 5.91 -15.49 7.87
C ALA A 255 5.33 -16.81 8.41
N PRO A 256 4.44 -17.50 7.66
CA PRO A 256 3.87 -18.78 8.07
C PRO A 256 4.91 -19.88 8.28
N HIS A 257 4.53 -20.92 9.03
CA HIS A 257 5.28 -22.16 9.14
C HIS A 257 5.63 -22.76 7.77
N GLY A 258 6.82 -23.33 7.63
CA GLY A 258 7.25 -23.99 6.40
C GLY A 258 7.62 -23.02 5.27
N THR A 259 7.62 -21.71 5.52
CA THR A 259 8.10 -20.72 4.54
C THR A 259 9.60 -20.88 4.35
N PRO A 260 10.10 -20.96 3.09
CA PRO A 260 11.52 -20.98 2.80
C PRO A 260 12.24 -19.74 3.33
N SER A 261 13.36 -19.94 4.01
CA SER A 261 14.20 -18.88 4.56
C SER A 261 15.68 -19.15 4.32
N TYR A 262 16.50 -18.15 4.62
CA TYR A 262 17.95 -18.23 4.61
C TYR A 262 18.46 -17.75 5.96
N THR A 263 19.29 -18.55 6.62
CA THR A 263 19.77 -18.29 7.99
C THR A 263 21.29 -18.33 8.07
N PHE A 264 21.85 -17.89 9.20
CA PHE A 264 23.26 -18.11 9.57
C PHE A 264 23.32 -19.14 10.71
N PRO A 265 23.33 -20.46 10.43
CA PRO A 265 23.07 -21.48 11.45
C PRO A 265 24.03 -21.47 12.63
N GLN A 266 25.29 -21.09 12.40
CA GLN A 266 26.35 -21.08 13.42
C GLN A 266 26.52 -19.69 14.04
N SER A 267 26.65 -18.66 13.20
CA SER A 267 27.04 -17.32 13.63
C SER A 267 25.87 -16.54 14.23
N ILE A 268 24.69 -16.61 13.62
CA ILE A 268 23.48 -15.88 14.06
C ILE A 268 22.23 -16.78 13.90
N PRO A 269 22.00 -17.73 14.83
CA PRO A 269 20.91 -18.71 14.69
C PRO A 269 19.51 -18.09 14.60
N ASN A 270 19.30 -16.92 15.21
CA ASN A 270 18.02 -16.22 15.20
C ASN A 270 17.77 -15.41 13.92
N PHE A 271 18.79 -15.24 13.07
CA PHE A 271 18.63 -14.48 11.83
C PHE A 271 17.85 -15.29 10.80
N ALA A 272 16.87 -14.66 10.17
CA ALA A 272 16.14 -15.24 9.05
C ALA A 272 15.83 -14.21 7.96
N ALA A 273 16.23 -14.51 6.72
CA ALA A 273 15.82 -13.76 5.54
C ALA A 273 14.83 -14.59 4.71
N CYS A 274 13.74 -13.97 4.25
CA CYS A 274 12.88 -14.63 3.26
C CYS A 274 13.57 -14.71 1.89
N GLN A 275 13.05 -15.59 1.02
CA GLN A 275 13.59 -15.77 -0.34
C GLN A 275 13.62 -14.46 -1.15
N GLU A 276 12.59 -13.61 -1.06
CA GLU A 276 12.59 -12.32 -1.77
C GLU A 276 13.77 -11.44 -1.32
N CYS A 277 13.94 -11.23 -0.02
CA CYS A 277 15.02 -10.39 0.50
C CYS A 277 16.41 -10.99 0.23
N TYR A 278 16.55 -12.32 0.28
CA TYR A 278 17.78 -12.99 -0.13
C TYR A 278 18.11 -12.70 -1.61
N THR A 279 17.15 -12.93 -2.52
CA THR A 279 17.35 -12.69 -3.95
C THR A 279 17.58 -11.21 -4.28
N LYS A 280 16.96 -10.28 -3.55
CA LYS A 280 17.15 -8.82 -3.75
C LYS A 280 18.47 -8.30 -3.18
N HIS A 281 18.96 -8.85 -2.07
CA HIS A 281 20.01 -8.18 -1.29
C HIS A 281 21.26 -9.04 -1.04
N ALA A 282 21.12 -10.34 -0.84
CA ALA A 282 22.26 -11.22 -0.54
C ALA A 282 22.84 -11.85 -1.80
N LEU A 283 21.98 -12.36 -2.70
CA LEU A 283 22.42 -13.01 -3.94
C LEU A 283 23.29 -12.10 -4.82
N PRO A 284 22.96 -10.82 -5.06
CA PRO A 284 23.81 -9.94 -5.87
C PRO A 284 25.20 -9.71 -5.26
N LEU A 285 25.32 -9.72 -3.92
CA LEU A 285 26.60 -9.61 -3.24
C LEU A 285 27.42 -10.89 -3.37
N LEU A 286 26.76 -12.05 -3.37
CA LEU A 286 27.40 -13.36 -3.56
C LEU A 286 27.89 -13.56 -5.01
N GLU A 287 27.17 -12.98 -5.99
CA GLU A 287 27.51 -13.01 -7.42
C GLU A 287 28.52 -11.91 -7.83
N SER A 288 28.89 -11.01 -6.92
CA SER A 288 29.87 -9.95 -7.18
C SER A 288 31.30 -10.49 -7.30
N ASP A 289 32.20 -9.72 -7.91
CA ASP A 289 33.60 -10.13 -8.13
C ASP A 289 34.37 -10.44 -6.83
N ALA A 290 33.98 -9.80 -5.73
CA ALA A 290 34.58 -9.97 -4.40
C ALA A 290 33.49 -10.28 -3.36
N PRO A 291 32.94 -11.51 -3.36
CA PRO A 291 31.80 -11.84 -2.52
C PRO A 291 32.21 -11.86 -1.04
N PRO A 292 31.46 -11.19 -0.15
CA PRO A 292 31.73 -11.24 1.29
C PRO A 292 31.74 -12.69 1.79
N ILE A 293 32.86 -13.13 2.36
CA ILE A 293 33.08 -14.50 2.87
C ILE A 293 31.93 -14.92 3.80
N VAL A 294 31.45 -13.98 4.59
CA VAL A 294 30.34 -14.16 5.53
C VAL A 294 29.08 -14.71 4.87
N LEU A 295 28.77 -14.33 3.62
CA LEU A 295 27.57 -14.80 2.91
C LEU A 295 27.64 -16.28 2.54
N LYS A 296 28.83 -16.89 2.51
CA LYS A 296 28.99 -18.33 2.25
C LYS A 296 28.45 -19.19 3.41
N GLU A 297 28.39 -18.64 4.62
CA GLU A 297 27.78 -19.26 5.80
C GLU A 297 26.25 -19.25 5.75
N MET A 298 25.66 -18.37 4.95
CA MET A 298 24.22 -18.28 4.81
C MET A 298 23.69 -19.51 4.07
N LYS A 299 22.73 -20.22 4.66
CA LYS A 299 22.18 -21.46 4.10
C LYS A 299 20.66 -21.41 3.96
N PRO A 300 20.08 -22.06 2.94
CA PRO A 300 18.64 -22.25 2.87
C PRO A 300 18.19 -23.08 4.08
N SER A 301 17.03 -22.71 4.62
CA SER A 301 16.39 -23.34 5.77
C SER A 301 14.87 -23.27 5.59
N MET A 302 14.14 -24.00 6.41
CA MET A 302 12.69 -23.90 6.52
C MET A 302 12.36 -23.65 7.99
N SER A 303 11.68 -22.55 8.30
CA SER A 303 11.36 -22.25 9.69
C SER A 303 10.22 -23.17 10.19
N PRO A 304 10.44 -23.92 11.29
CA PRO A 304 9.40 -24.77 11.87
C PRO A 304 8.35 -23.97 12.63
N THR A 305 8.59 -22.72 12.99
CA THR A 305 7.63 -21.88 13.72
C THR A 305 7.17 -20.67 12.91
N GLY A 306 7.77 -20.43 11.74
CA GLY A 306 7.70 -19.16 11.02
C GLY A 306 8.81 -18.19 11.47
N PHE A 307 8.90 -17.02 10.84
CA PHE A 307 9.94 -16.04 11.16
C PHE A 307 9.52 -14.62 10.76
N ILE A 308 10.17 -13.61 11.32
CA ILE A 308 10.12 -12.23 10.80
C ILE A 308 11.39 -12.01 9.99
N CYS A 309 11.29 -11.40 8.81
CA CYS A 309 12.45 -11.20 7.95
C CYS A 309 13.42 -10.18 8.57
N ASP A 310 14.72 -10.47 8.64
CA ASP A 310 15.72 -9.54 9.17
C ASP A 310 16.31 -8.60 8.12
N LEU A 311 15.73 -8.58 6.92
CA LEU A 311 16.18 -7.79 5.77
C LEU A 311 15.04 -6.97 5.13
N TYR A 312 13.88 -6.81 5.79
CA TYR A 312 12.73 -6.14 5.15
C TYR A 312 12.80 -4.61 5.19
N SER A 313 13.55 -4.04 6.12
CA SER A 313 13.57 -2.60 6.36
C SER A 313 14.87 -1.97 5.86
N PRO A 314 14.87 -0.70 5.41
CA PRO A 314 16.09 -0.01 4.99
C PRO A 314 17.18 -0.02 6.06
N ARG A 315 16.82 0.17 7.32
CA ARG A 315 17.78 0.17 8.45
C ARG A 315 18.39 -1.21 8.70
N LEU A 316 17.57 -2.25 8.69
CA LEU A 316 18.02 -3.64 8.81
C LEU A 316 18.95 -4.03 7.66
N LEU A 317 18.60 -3.63 6.45
CA LEU A 317 19.43 -3.81 5.27
C LEU A 317 20.77 -3.08 5.41
N GLN A 318 20.79 -1.87 5.98
CA GLN A 318 22.03 -1.16 6.24
C GLN A 318 22.91 -1.90 7.25
N TYR A 319 22.34 -2.44 8.33
CA TYR A 319 23.08 -3.26 9.29
C TYR A 319 23.70 -4.49 8.64
N PHE A 320 22.95 -5.15 7.75
CA PHE A 320 23.44 -6.29 7.00
C PHE A 320 24.57 -5.90 6.03
N LYS A 321 24.43 -4.79 5.31
CA LYS A 321 25.47 -4.26 4.41
C LYS A 321 26.75 -3.90 5.17
N ASP A 322 26.62 -3.21 6.32
CA ASP A 322 27.75 -2.89 7.20
C ASP A 322 28.47 -4.17 7.64
N ALA A 323 27.72 -5.21 8.02
CA ALA A 323 28.27 -6.49 8.44
C ALA A 323 29.02 -7.20 7.30
N CYS A 324 28.46 -7.18 6.10
CA CYS A 324 29.10 -7.73 4.91
C CYS A 324 30.39 -6.99 4.54
N ALA A 325 30.43 -5.66 4.69
CA ALA A 325 31.60 -4.84 4.38
C ALA A 325 32.71 -4.96 5.44
N SER A 326 32.33 -5.05 6.73
CA SER A 326 33.28 -5.06 7.85
C SER A 326 33.67 -6.46 8.34
N TYR A 327 33.05 -7.52 7.82
CA TYR A 327 33.21 -8.91 8.27
C TYR A 327 32.91 -9.12 9.77
N ASN A 328 32.13 -8.23 10.38
CA ASN A 328 31.83 -8.27 11.82
C ASN A 328 30.39 -8.72 12.09
N LEU A 329 30.18 -10.05 12.08
CA LEU A 329 28.88 -10.64 12.39
C LEU A 329 28.47 -10.45 13.85
N ASP A 330 29.42 -10.35 14.77
CA ASP A 330 29.10 -10.17 16.20
C ASP A 330 28.40 -8.84 16.44
N THR A 331 28.89 -7.76 15.82
CA THR A 331 28.24 -6.44 15.91
C THR A 331 26.85 -6.47 15.29
N TYR A 332 26.68 -7.18 14.17
CA TYR A 332 25.37 -7.34 13.52
C TYR A 332 24.39 -8.10 14.42
N LYS A 333 24.83 -9.21 15.01
CA LYS A 333 24.07 -10.00 15.99
C LYS A 333 23.63 -9.15 17.18
N GLN A 334 24.53 -8.35 17.75
CA GLN A 334 24.18 -7.47 18.87
C GLN A 334 23.13 -6.42 18.47
N ARG A 335 23.22 -5.85 17.27
CA ARG A 335 22.20 -4.91 16.75
C ARG A 335 20.84 -5.59 16.58
N LEU A 336 20.79 -6.82 16.06
CA LEU A 336 19.55 -7.58 15.93
C LEU A 336 18.93 -7.91 17.29
N LEU A 337 19.72 -8.41 18.24
CA LEU A 337 19.24 -8.72 19.60
C LEU A 337 18.72 -7.47 20.33
N THR A 338 19.43 -6.33 20.20
CA THR A 338 18.99 -5.06 20.79
C THR A 338 17.64 -4.63 20.21
N ARG A 339 17.47 -4.75 18.89
CA ARG A 339 16.21 -4.45 18.22
C ARG A 339 15.09 -5.40 18.67
N GLU A 340 15.36 -6.68 18.77
CA GLU A 340 14.38 -7.68 19.22
C GLU A 340 13.90 -7.38 20.65
N ALA A 341 14.82 -7.09 21.58
CA ALA A 341 14.49 -6.67 22.93
C ALA A 341 13.61 -5.40 22.93
N LYS A 342 13.96 -4.41 22.10
CA LYS A 342 13.16 -3.18 21.95
C LYS A 342 11.79 -3.43 21.33
N MET A 343 11.69 -4.37 20.39
CA MET A 343 10.42 -4.79 19.80
C MET A 343 9.50 -5.42 20.85
N GLN A 344 10.05 -6.23 21.77
CA GLN A 344 9.28 -6.83 22.87
C GLN A 344 8.74 -5.76 23.83
N GLU A 345 9.60 -4.82 24.27
CA GLU A 345 9.17 -3.67 25.09
C GLU A 345 8.08 -2.86 24.39
N TYR A 346 8.28 -2.59 23.10
CA TYR A 346 7.34 -1.86 22.25
C TYR A 346 5.98 -2.54 22.14
N ASN A 347 5.97 -3.85 21.85
CA ASN A 347 4.75 -4.64 21.73
C ASN A 347 3.98 -4.68 23.04
N LEU A 348 4.68 -4.84 24.18
CA LEU A 348 4.06 -4.82 25.50
C LEU A 348 3.38 -3.46 25.78
N LYS A 349 4.06 -2.35 25.47
CA LYS A 349 3.49 -1.00 25.61
C LYS A 349 2.28 -0.79 24.69
N LEU A 350 2.34 -1.28 23.46
CA LEU A 350 1.24 -1.18 22.51
C LEU A 350 0.01 -2.01 22.97
N GLU A 351 0.21 -3.21 23.48
CA GLU A 351 -0.86 -4.04 24.04
C GLU A 351 -1.51 -3.39 25.27
N GLN A 352 -0.72 -2.81 26.17
CA GLN A 352 -1.24 -2.04 27.31
C GLN A 352 -2.14 -0.88 26.84
N MET A 353 -1.70 -0.11 25.84
CA MET A 353 -2.49 0.99 25.29
C MET A 353 -3.77 0.50 24.58
N LYS A 354 -3.71 -0.63 23.86
CA LYS A 354 -4.91 -1.23 23.25
C LYS A 354 -5.94 -1.62 24.31
N LEU A 355 -5.50 -2.27 25.40
CA LEU A 355 -6.38 -2.62 26.51
C LEU A 355 -7.01 -1.37 27.14
N GLN A 356 -6.21 -0.33 27.38
CA GLN A 356 -6.70 0.95 27.90
C GLN A 356 -7.72 1.61 26.97
N HIS A 357 -7.46 1.63 25.66
CA HIS A 357 -8.40 2.15 24.66
C HIS A 357 -9.72 1.37 24.66
N GLN A 358 -9.67 0.03 24.72
CA GLN A 358 -10.87 -0.81 24.81
C GLN A 358 -11.65 -0.55 26.09
N GLN A 359 -10.98 -0.31 27.22
CA GLN A 359 -11.65 0.06 28.48
C GLN A 359 -12.41 1.37 28.35
N PHE A 360 -11.79 2.42 27.80
CA PHE A 360 -12.46 3.70 27.58
C PHE A 360 -13.62 3.61 26.59
N GLN A 361 -13.48 2.81 25.52
CA GLN A 361 -14.60 2.53 24.61
C GLN A 361 -15.77 1.83 25.31
N ARG A 362 -15.49 0.88 26.22
CA ARG A 362 -16.54 0.23 27.03
C ARG A 362 -17.19 1.22 27.99
N GLN A 363 -16.41 2.04 28.68
CA GLN A 363 -16.94 3.09 29.57
C GLN A 363 -17.85 4.07 28.82
N MET A 364 -17.42 4.54 27.64
CA MET A 364 -18.24 5.39 26.78
C MET A 364 -19.59 4.74 26.44
N ARG A 365 -19.59 3.46 26.04
CA ARG A 365 -20.84 2.73 25.76
C ARG A 365 -21.75 2.67 26.98
N ILE A 366 -21.20 2.40 28.17
CA ILE A 366 -21.96 2.35 29.42
C ILE A 366 -22.58 3.71 29.73
N TYR A 367 -21.81 4.80 29.66
CA TYR A 367 -22.33 6.14 29.92
C TYR A 367 -23.38 6.58 28.91
N LYS A 368 -23.23 6.20 27.64
CA LYS A 368 -24.24 6.43 26.61
C LYS A 368 -25.54 5.68 26.89
N THR A 369 -25.47 4.43 27.33
CA THR A 369 -26.65 3.67 27.75
C THR A 369 -27.29 4.29 29.01
N GLN A 370 -26.49 4.73 29.98
CA GLN A 370 -26.99 5.43 31.17
C GLN A 370 -27.71 6.73 30.80
N GLN A 371 -27.14 7.53 29.89
CA GLN A 371 -27.77 8.74 29.37
C GLN A 371 -29.15 8.45 28.76
N GLN A 372 -29.26 7.39 27.95
CA GLN A 372 -30.54 6.98 27.35
C GLN A 372 -31.57 6.55 28.40
N MET A 373 -31.16 5.81 29.44
CA MET A 373 -32.03 5.42 30.54
C MET A 373 -32.50 6.60 31.38
N GLU A 374 -31.63 7.57 31.63
CA GLU A 374 -31.99 8.77 32.39
C GLU A 374 -32.89 9.70 31.57
N GLN A 375 -32.65 9.80 30.26
CA GLN A 375 -33.51 10.54 29.35
C GLN A 375 -34.91 9.91 29.28
N SER A 376 -35.02 8.59 29.14
CA SER A 376 -36.32 7.91 29.13
C SER A 376 -37.06 8.05 30.46
N SER A 377 -36.35 7.93 31.59
CA SER A 377 -36.89 8.20 32.92
C SER A 377 -37.42 9.64 33.05
N ALA A 378 -36.65 10.63 32.58
CA ALA A 378 -37.07 12.03 32.61
C ALA A 378 -38.33 12.28 31.75
N THR A 379 -38.41 11.65 30.57
CA THR A 379 -39.60 11.71 29.70
C THR A 379 -40.82 11.03 30.33
N ILE A 380 -40.65 9.87 30.98
CA ILE A 380 -41.76 9.20 31.68
C ILE A 380 -42.27 10.07 32.82
N ARG A 381 -41.37 10.69 33.60
CA ARG A 381 -41.76 11.61 34.68
C ARG A 381 -42.52 12.82 34.13
N SER A 382 -42.07 13.43 33.04
CA SER A 382 -42.79 14.58 32.46
C SER A 382 -44.18 14.20 31.96
N MET A 383 -44.34 13.02 31.37
CA MET A 383 -45.65 12.49 30.95
C MET A 383 -46.60 12.27 32.13
N GLN A 384 -46.11 11.75 33.26
CA GLN A 384 -46.92 11.56 34.47
C GLN A 384 -47.48 12.89 34.99
N TRP A 385 -46.65 13.94 35.04
CA TRP A 385 -47.10 15.26 35.50
C TRP A 385 -48.11 15.92 34.56
N SER A 386 -48.01 15.73 33.24
CA SER A 386 -48.97 16.29 32.28
C SER A 386 -50.42 15.77 32.44
N THR A 387 -50.61 14.69 33.21
CA THR A 387 -51.95 14.14 33.50
C THR A 387 -52.57 14.69 34.80
N SER A 388 -51.83 15.47 35.60
CA SER A 388 -52.31 16.08 36.85
C SER A 388 -52.48 17.60 36.70
N ALA A 389 -53.61 18.14 37.15
CA ALA A 389 -54.00 19.56 36.95
C ALA A 389 -53.20 20.60 37.78
N TYR A 390 -52.01 20.27 38.26
CA TYR A 390 -51.17 21.15 39.10
C TYR A 390 -49.78 21.37 38.48
N TYR A 391 -49.23 22.57 38.72
CA TYR A 391 -47.92 23.05 38.27
C TYR A 391 -46.83 21.96 38.37
N ALA A 392 -46.30 21.51 37.23
CA ALA A 392 -45.22 20.53 37.20
C ALA A 392 -43.89 21.19 37.64
N PRO A 393 -43.10 20.56 38.54
CA PRO A 393 -41.75 21.03 38.83
C PRO A 393 -40.85 20.88 37.58
N PRO A 394 -39.80 21.72 37.43
CA PRO A 394 -38.91 21.65 36.29
C PRO A 394 -38.27 20.26 36.13
N VAL A 395 -38.18 19.76 34.90
CA VAL A 395 -37.51 18.49 34.61
C VAL A 395 -36.01 18.65 34.88
N ASP A 396 -35.48 17.89 35.84
CA ASP A 396 -34.06 17.90 36.19
C ASP A 396 -33.24 17.07 35.20
N PHE A 397 -32.52 17.75 34.30
CA PHE A 397 -31.60 17.15 33.34
C PHE A 397 -30.16 17.01 33.87
N SER A 398 -29.88 17.35 35.13
CA SER A 398 -28.52 17.32 35.70
C SER A 398 -27.86 15.95 35.55
N ARG A 399 -28.64 14.87 35.73
CA ARG A 399 -28.14 13.50 35.59
C ARG A 399 -27.81 13.16 34.13
N VAL A 400 -28.73 13.48 33.20
CA VAL A 400 -28.52 13.28 31.75
C VAL A 400 -27.26 14.03 31.29
N ASN A 401 -27.08 15.27 31.75
CA ASN A 401 -25.90 16.07 31.45
C ASN A 401 -24.63 15.48 32.08
N ALA A 402 -24.70 14.96 33.30
CA ALA A 402 -23.57 14.30 33.95
C ALA A 402 -23.15 13.01 33.22
N ALA A 403 -24.10 12.18 32.79
CA ALA A 403 -23.83 10.98 32.00
C ALA A 403 -23.24 11.33 30.63
N MET A 404 -23.76 12.38 29.97
CA MET A 404 -23.23 12.90 28.71
C MET A 404 -21.79 13.39 28.86
N ASN A 405 -21.49 14.18 29.90
CA ASN A 405 -20.13 14.69 30.15
C ASN A 405 -19.14 13.54 30.38
N LYS A 406 -19.52 12.53 31.16
CA LYS A 406 -18.69 11.32 31.38
C LYS A 406 -18.47 10.52 30.10
N SER A 407 -19.50 10.40 29.26
CA SER A 407 -19.37 9.74 27.95
C SER A 407 -18.39 10.51 27.05
N HIS A 408 -18.46 11.84 27.05
CA HIS A 408 -17.57 12.68 26.26
C HIS A 408 -16.13 12.61 26.78
N GLU A 409 -15.93 12.64 28.09
CA GLU A 409 -14.61 12.48 28.71
C GLU A 409 -13.96 11.13 28.35
N ALA A 410 -14.71 10.03 28.47
CA ALA A 410 -14.23 8.71 28.08
C ALA A 410 -13.88 8.61 26.58
N MET A 411 -14.62 9.32 25.72
CA MET A 411 -14.31 9.41 24.29
C MET A 411 -12.99 10.17 24.05
N MET A 412 -12.81 11.33 24.67
CA MET A 412 -11.56 12.12 24.56
C MET A 412 -10.35 11.32 25.07
N GLN A 413 -10.52 10.56 26.15
CA GLN A 413 -9.47 9.67 26.66
C GLN A 413 -9.15 8.54 25.67
N ALA A 414 -10.16 7.91 25.06
CA ALA A 414 -9.96 6.89 24.03
C ALA A 414 -9.20 7.44 22.81
N GLU A 415 -9.57 8.63 22.34
CA GLU A 415 -8.89 9.32 21.22
C GLU A 415 -7.45 9.68 21.56
N THR A 416 -7.20 10.16 22.79
CA THR A 416 -5.84 10.46 23.27
C THR A 416 -4.96 9.21 23.26
N VAL A 417 -5.48 8.08 23.75
CA VAL A 417 -4.76 6.80 23.71
C VAL A 417 -4.51 6.36 22.26
N GLU A 418 -5.47 6.56 21.36
CA GLU A 418 -5.29 6.26 19.94
C GLU A 418 -4.20 7.12 19.29
N GLY A 419 -4.15 8.42 19.62
CA GLY A 419 -3.08 9.33 19.21
C GLY A 419 -1.71 8.86 19.71
N ASN A 420 -1.62 8.46 20.98
CA ASN A 420 -0.39 7.92 21.57
C ASN A 420 0.05 6.61 20.90
N MET A 421 -0.89 5.71 20.56
CA MET A 421 -0.57 4.50 19.79
C MET A 421 -0.03 4.83 18.39
N LYS A 422 -0.60 5.83 17.70
CA LYS A 422 -0.11 6.28 16.37
C LYS A 422 1.28 6.89 16.48
N MET A 423 1.53 7.71 17.50
CA MET A 423 2.84 8.31 17.76
C MET A 423 3.90 7.23 18.06
N LEU A 424 3.56 6.25 18.90
CA LEU A 424 4.43 5.15 19.24
C LEU A 424 4.79 4.33 17.98
N ARG A 425 3.82 4.01 17.11
CA ARG A 425 4.09 3.36 15.80
C ARG A 425 5.01 4.16 14.90
N LYS A 426 4.84 5.48 14.88
CA LYS A 426 5.71 6.37 14.11
C LYS A 426 7.13 6.37 14.67
N GLU A 427 7.29 6.45 15.99
CA GLU A 427 8.60 6.38 16.65
C GLU A 427 9.33 5.06 16.34
N TRP A 428 8.61 3.94 16.33
CA TRP A 428 9.18 2.66 15.91
C TRP A 428 9.66 2.68 14.46
N ALA A 429 8.83 3.16 13.54
CA ALA A 429 9.19 3.27 12.13
C ALA A 429 10.40 4.19 11.91
N ASP A 430 10.47 5.32 12.62
CA ASP A 430 11.55 6.31 12.45
C ASP A 430 12.90 5.84 13.05
N LEU A 431 12.86 5.06 14.14
CA LEU A 431 14.07 4.67 14.88
C LEU A 431 14.56 3.24 14.58
N TRP A 432 13.68 2.34 14.14
CA TRP A 432 13.96 0.89 14.10
C TRP A 432 13.64 0.19 12.78
N GLU A 433 12.99 0.86 11.83
CA GLU A 433 12.75 0.38 10.45
C GLU A 433 13.54 1.19 9.44
#